data_AF-A0AAU7EK64-F1
#
_entry.id   AF-A0AAU7EK64-F1
#
_cell.length_a   1.000
_cell.length_b   1.000
_cell.length_c   1.000
_cell.angle_alpha   90.00
_cell.angle_beta   90.00
_cell.angle_gamma   90.00
#
_symmetry.space_group_name_H-M   'P 1'
#
loop_
_entity.id
_entity.type
_entity.pdbx_description
1 polymer ?
#
loop_
_entity_poly.entity_id
_entity_poly.type
_entity_poly.pdbx_seq_one_letter_code
_entity_poly.pdbx_strand_id
1 'polypeptide(L)'
;MKTIKLLLTFALTATLFTSCYTEVNHIDDEPIISLNELLGSYELWYVDINATKGYGETPFLQKAFTMSFRNGNAYANNNIVGLGDTGNGFGINVGTYDAYDMILDVYHVIDGFETFDIYQVDNNTIELYNPKNDTSYFLDGYQRNNFDYDFVFYDNIHYFLQEYNAWEKVYTSNYGAINEFDNENYLQFLAGGNDSEFKSSQDPNGKNTNNLYWDYTGLYGVGNITGNNKLKTLTLDYDYFDNEYFELSVINDGKIELYHPDSGTAYEFVGRGYIQFMKTTNTKGKTVTAEKMRKHRKDKIENPRENTRIL
;
A
#
# COMPACT_ATOMS: atom_id res chain seq x y z
N MET A 1 46.45 -34.18 -5.01
CA MET A 1 45.29 -33.98 -4.11
C MET A 1 45.09 -32.53 -3.66
N LYS A 2 46.13 -31.77 -3.33
CA LYS A 2 45.98 -30.36 -2.88
C LYS A 2 45.58 -29.37 -3.99
N THR A 3 46.09 -29.55 -5.20
CA THR A 3 45.79 -28.69 -6.37
C THR A 3 44.39 -28.89 -6.94
N ILE A 4 43.91 -30.13 -7.01
CA ILE A 4 42.55 -30.47 -7.45
C ILE A 4 41.51 -29.90 -6.47
N LYS A 5 41.78 -29.97 -5.16
CA LYS A 5 40.92 -29.33 -4.14
C LYS A 5 40.84 -27.82 -4.33
N LEU A 6 41.97 -27.16 -4.60
CA LEU A 6 42.00 -25.70 -4.82
C LEU A 6 41.20 -25.28 -6.06
N LEU A 7 41.31 -26.03 -7.16
CA LEU A 7 40.54 -25.80 -8.39
C LEU A 7 39.03 -26.01 -8.19
N LEU A 8 38.64 -27.04 -7.44
CA LEU A 8 37.25 -27.29 -7.08
C LEU A 8 36.68 -26.21 -6.16
N THR A 9 37.44 -25.73 -5.18
CA THR A 9 37.01 -24.63 -4.31
C THR A 9 36.84 -23.33 -5.10
N PHE A 10 37.75 -23.04 -6.04
CA PHE A 10 37.65 -21.83 -6.88
C PHE A 10 36.48 -21.89 -7.86
N ALA A 11 36.21 -23.06 -8.46
CA ALA A 11 35.07 -23.28 -9.34
C ALA A 11 33.73 -23.17 -8.59
N LEU A 12 33.65 -23.66 -7.35
CA LEU A 12 32.43 -23.57 -6.53
C LEU A 12 32.13 -22.12 -6.09
N THR A 13 33.16 -21.31 -5.80
CA THR A 13 32.96 -19.88 -5.53
C THR A 13 32.53 -19.11 -6.78
N ALA A 14 33.01 -19.45 -7.97
CA ALA A 14 32.60 -18.78 -9.21
C ALA A 14 31.13 -19.03 -9.58
N THR A 15 30.56 -20.18 -9.22
CA THR A 15 29.14 -20.49 -9.46
C THR A 15 28.18 -19.88 -8.44
N LEU A 16 28.67 -19.44 -7.27
CA LEU A 16 27.84 -18.81 -6.23
C LEU A 16 27.65 -17.30 -6.44
N PHE A 17 28.42 -16.69 -7.35
CA PHE A 17 28.30 -15.27 -7.73
C PHE A 17 27.57 -15.04 -9.05
N THR A 18 26.94 -16.05 -9.64
CA THR A 18 25.98 -15.83 -10.71
C THR A 18 24.69 -15.34 -10.05
N SER A 19 24.56 -14.03 -9.86
CA SER A 19 23.24 -13.44 -9.65
C SER A 19 22.38 -13.86 -10.85
N CYS A 20 21.20 -14.41 -10.57
CA CYS A 20 20.20 -14.62 -11.62
C CYS A 20 19.75 -13.21 -12.06
N TYR A 21 20.46 -12.62 -13.02
CA TYR A 21 19.93 -11.48 -13.78
C TYR A 21 18.82 -12.06 -14.65
N THR A 22 17.57 -11.80 -14.28
CA THR A 22 16.44 -12.02 -15.18
C THR A 22 16.33 -10.78 -16.04
N GLU A 23 16.78 -10.87 -17.30
CA GLU A 23 16.37 -9.87 -18.29
C GLU A 23 14.85 -9.99 -18.46
N VAL A 24 14.16 -8.86 -18.26
CA VAL A 24 12.74 -8.77 -18.60
C VAL A 24 12.70 -8.67 -20.11
N ASN A 25 12.38 -9.77 -20.78
CA ASN A 25 12.21 -9.77 -22.22
C ASN A 25 10.95 -8.96 -22.53
N HIS A 26 11.13 -7.73 -23.01
CA HIS A 26 10.04 -6.94 -23.56
C HIS A 26 9.61 -7.56 -24.89
N ILE A 27 8.34 -7.36 -25.24
CA ILE A 27 7.89 -7.68 -26.59
C ILE A 27 8.53 -6.64 -27.51
N ASP A 28 9.68 -7.00 -28.13
CA ASP A 28 10.51 -6.15 -29.01
C ASP A 28 9.88 -5.88 -30.39
N ASP A 29 8.64 -6.31 -30.62
CA ASP A 29 7.89 -5.99 -31.83
C ASP A 29 7.25 -4.60 -31.68
N GLU A 30 7.29 -3.78 -32.74
CA GLU A 30 6.57 -2.49 -32.79
C GLU A 30 5.15 -2.67 -32.22
N PRO A 31 4.70 -1.79 -31.30
CA PRO A 31 3.42 -1.96 -30.63
C PRO A 31 2.30 -2.02 -31.67
N ILE A 32 1.62 -3.18 -31.72
CA ILE A 32 0.56 -3.47 -32.70
C ILE A 32 -0.67 -2.56 -32.49
N ILE A 33 -0.77 -1.96 -31.30
CA ILE A 33 -1.87 -1.09 -30.87
C ILE A 33 -1.34 0.23 -30.33
N SER A 34 -2.16 1.28 -30.38
CA SER A 34 -1.83 2.56 -29.74
C SER A 34 -1.79 2.43 -28.21
N LEU A 35 -1.08 3.34 -27.55
CA LEU A 35 -1.04 3.36 -26.07
C LEU A 35 -2.42 3.56 -25.45
N ASN A 36 -3.31 4.33 -26.08
CA ASN A 36 -4.70 4.47 -25.62
C ASN A 36 -5.46 3.15 -25.67
N GLU A 37 -5.27 2.35 -26.73
CA GLU A 37 -5.86 1.02 -26.84
C GLU A 37 -5.27 0.05 -25.81
N LEU A 38 -3.95 0.11 -25.57
CA LEU A 38 -3.29 -0.69 -24.55
C LEU A 38 -3.83 -0.35 -23.16
N LEU A 39 -3.78 0.91 -22.75
CA LEU A 39 -4.28 1.36 -21.44
C LEU A 39 -5.77 1.05 -21.25
N GLY A 40 -6.57 1.12 -22.32
CA GLY A 40 -7.99 0.82 -22.33
C GLY A 40 -8.34 -0.67 -22.44
N SER A 41 -7.36 -1.55 -22.68
CA SER A 41 -7.58 -3.01 -22.76
C SER A 41 -7.95 -3.63 -21.41
N TYR A 42 -7.57 -2.97 -20.31
CA TYR A 42 -7.90 -3.33 -18.94
C TYR A 42 -8.64 -2.21 -18.23
N GLU A 43 -9.56 -2.59 -17.34
CA GLU A 43 -10.32 -1.63 -16.54
C GLU A 43 -9.51 -1.10 -15.36
N LEU A 44 -8.67 -1.94 -14.77
CA LEU A 44 -7.78 -1.63 -13.66
C LEU A 44 -6.35 -2.00 -14.00
N TRP A 45 -5.41 -1.19 -13.55
CA TRP A 45 -3.99 -1.46 -13.57
C TRP A 45 -3.49 -1.50 -12.12
N TYR A 46 -3.26 -2.69 -11.58
CA TYR A 46 -2.70 -2.87 -10.24
C TYR A 46 -1.25 -2.42 -10.20
N VAL A 47 -0.90 -1.58 -9.22
CA VAL A 47 0.48 -1.09 -9.07
C VAL A 47 1.26 -2.02 -8.16
N ASP A 48 2.13 -2.87 -8.71
CA ASP A 48 3.07 -3.66 -7.91
C ASP A 48 4.31 -2.83 -7.55
N ILE A 49 4.21 -2.12 -6.43
CA ILE A 49 5.35 -1.36 -5.90
C ILE A 49 6.55 -2.27 -5.59
N ASN A 50 6.34 -3.56 -5.28
CA ASN A 50 7.45 -4.45 -4.95
C ASN A 50 8.23 -4.90 -6.19
N ALA A 51 7.70 -4.63 -7.39
CA ALA A 51 8.39 -4.79 -8.65
C ALA A 51 9.11 -3.51 -9.10
N THR A 52 8.95 -2.38 -8.39
CA THR A 52 9.60 -1.11 -8.72
C THR A 52 11.12 -1.26 -8.80
N LYS A 53 11.70 -0.68 -9.84
CA LYS A 53 13.15 -0.58 -10.05
C LYS A 53 13.57 0.88 -10.06
N GLY A 54 14.76 1.17 -9.55
CA GLY A 54 15.23 2.54 -9.33
C GLY A 54 15.03 3.01 -7.90
N TYR A 55 15.77 4.06 -7.52
CA TYR A 55 15.77 4.63 -6.18
C TYR A 55 14.88 5.86 -6.02
N GLY A 56 14.43 6.44 -7.13
CA GLY A 56 13.46 7.54 -7.14
C GLY A 56 12.05 7.08 -6.78
N GLU A 57 11.14 8.05 -6.73
CA GLU A 57 9.72 7.82 -6.42
C GLU A 57 8.84 8.76 -7.25
N THR A 58 7.72 8.23 -7.72
CA THR A 58 6.60 8.99 -8.27
C THR A 58 5.45 8.90 -7.26
N PRO A 59 5.16 9.97 -6.49
CA PRO A 59 4.27 9.92 -5.33
C PRO A 59 2.90 9.30 -5.56
N PHE A 60 2.18 9.67 -6.62
CA PHE A 60 0.84 9.11 -6.87
C PHE A 60 0.86 7.61 -7.17
N LEU A 61 1.88 7.11 -7.88
CA LEU A 61 2.05 5.67 -8.13
C LEU A 61 2.44 4.92 -6.84
N GLN A 62 3.27 5.53 -6.00
CA GLN A 62 3.65 4.96 -4.70
C GLN A 62 2.46 4.85 -3.73
N LYS A 63 1.43 5.68 -3.92
CA LYS A 63 0.19 5.70 -3.12
C LYS A 63 -0.88 4.75 -3.65
N ALA A 64 -1.03 4.67 -4.97
CA ALA A 64 -2.10 3.93 -5.61
C ALA A 64 -1.99 2.42 -5.41
N PHE A 65 -3.10 1.75 -5.10
CA PHE A 65 -3.25 0.30 -5.24
C PHE A 65 -3.57 -0.07 -6.67
N THR A 66 -4.43 0.70 -7.33
CA THR A 66 -4.73 0.55 -8.75
C THR A 66 -4.84 1.92 -9.42
N MET A 67 -4.50 1.97 -10.70
CA MET A 67 -4.73 3.09 -11.62
C MET A 67 -5.77 2.70 -12.68
N SER A 68 -6.46 3.69 -13.25
CA SER A 68 -7.35 3.49 -14.41
C SER A 68 -7.28 4.68 -15.33
N PHE A 69 -7.13 4.44 -16.63
CA PHE A 69 -6.96 5.47 -17.65
C PHE A 69 -8.16 5.45 -18.59
N ARG A 70 -9.08 6.41 -18.45
CA ARG A 70 -10.37 6.38 -19.17
C ARG A 70 -10.73 7.76 -19.69
N ASN A 71 -10.98 7.86 -21.00
CA ASN A 71 -11.46 9.09 -21.64
C ASN A 71 -10.62 10.33 -21.27
N GLY A 72 -9.29 10.21 -21.31
CA GLY A 72 -8.35 11.27 -20.91
C GLY A 72 -8.27 11.60 -19.42
N ASN A 73 -8.99 10.86 -18.56
CA ASN A 73 -8.91 11.01 -17.10
C ASN A 73 -8.15 9.84 -16.48
N ALA A 74 -7.29 10.15 -15.51
CA ALA A 74 -6.61 9.18 -14.67
C ALA A 74 -7.38 9.03 -13.35
N TYR A 75 -7.63 7.80 -12.92
CA TYR A 75 -8.26 7.48 -11.65
C TYR A 75 -7.33 6.61 -10.81
N ALA A 76 -7.43 6.70 -9.49
CA ALA A 76 -6.64 5.86 -8.59
C ALA A 76 -7.44 5.44 -7.35
N ASN A 77 -7.20 4.21 -6.90
CA ASN A 77 -7.57 3.74 -5.57
C ASN A 77 -6.38 3.96 -4.63
N ASN A 78 -6.37 5.07 -3.87
CA ASN A 78 -5.28 5.42 -2.92
C ASN A 78 -5.57 4.99 -1.46
N ASN A 79 -6.82 4.57 -1.22
CA ASN A 79 -7.34 4.09 0.05
C ASN A 79 -7.69 2.61 -0.07
N ILE A 80 -7.53 1.87 1.03
CA ILE A 80 -8.06 0.51 1.17
C ILE A 80 -9.55 0.55 1.50
N VAL A 81 -9.98 1.52 2.31
CA VAL A 81 -11.39 1.80 2.55
C VAL A 81 -12.08 2.10 1.23
N GLY A 82 -13.18 1.38 0.94
CA GLY A 82 -13.96 1.52 -0.29
C GLY A 82 -13.26 1.00 -1.54
N LEU A 83 -12.20 0.20 -1.42
CA LEU A 83 -11.54 -0.45 -2.55
C LEU A 83 -12.53 -1.40 -3.26
N GLY A 84 -12.73 -1.20 -4.57
CA GLY A 84 -13.70 -1.95 -5.37
C GLY A 84 -15.08 -1.29 -5.47
N ASP A 85 -15.43 -0.39 -4.55
CA ASP A 85 -16.70 0.33 -4.56
C ASP A 85 -16.55 1.80 -5.01
N THR A 86 -15.50 2.47 -4.55
CA THR A 86 -15.26 3.90 -4.80
C THR A 86 -15.14 4.17 -6.30
N GLY A 87 -15.94 5.12 -6.79
CA GLY A 87 -15.94 5.47 -8.21
C GLY A 87 -16.30 4.29 -9.12
N ASN A 88 -17.16 3.38 -8.65
CA ASN A 88 -17.47 2.12 -9.34
C ASN A 88 -16.19 1.26 -9.49
N GLY A 89 -15.37 1.18 -8.43
CA GLY A 89 -14.12 0.43 -8.41
C GLY A 89 -12.92 1.09 -9.10
N PHE A 90 -13.10 2.17 -9.88
CA PHE A 90 -11.98 2.90 -10.50
C PHE A 90 -11.23 3.81 -9.52
N GLY A 91 -11.81 4.07 -8.35
CA GLY A 91 -11.29 5.03 -7.39
C GLY A 91 -11.70 6.46 -7.72
N ILE A 92 -10.88 7.41 -7.29
CA ILE A 92 -11.14 8.85 -7.45
C ILE A 92 -10.39 9.40 -8.66
N ASN A 93 -10.94 10.42 -9.33
CA ASN A 93 -10.24 11.10 -10.41
C ASN A 93 -9.01 11.82 -9.84
N VAL A 94 -7.83 11.44 -10.31
CA VAL A 94 -6.55 11.96 -9.84
C VAL A 94 -5.92 13.00 -10.77
N GLY A 95 -6.51 13.22 -11.94
CA GLY A 95 -5.99 14.12 -12.96
C GLY A 95 -6.39 13.70 -14.36
N THR A 96 -5.68 14.25 -15.34
CA THR A 96 -5.83 13.89 -16.75
C THR A 96 -4.58 13.21 -17.27
N TYR A 97 -4.71 12.50 -18.39
CA TYR A 97 -3.57 11.93 -19.09
C TYR A 97 -3.68 12.13 -20.59
N ASP A 98 -2.53 12.21 -21.24
CA ASP A 98 -2.35 12.14 -22.68
C ASP A 98 -1.45 10.93 -23.01
N ALA A 99 -1.79 10.21 -24.07
CA ALA A 99 -1.09 9.00 -24.47
C ALA A 99 -0.79 9.02 -25.98
N TYR A 100 0.48 8.96 -26.35
CA TYR A 100 0.99 9.06 -27.73
C TYR A 100 2.36 8.40 -27.82
N ASP A 101 2.74 7.78 -28.95
CA ASP A 101 4.11 7.25 -29.19
C ASP A 101 4.71 6.40 -28.03
N MET A 102 3.89 5.62 -27.32
CA MET A 102 4.28 4.89 -26.09
C MET A 102 4.77 5.78 -24.95
N ILE A 103 4.27 7.01 -24.91
CA ILE A 103 4.49 8.04 -23.91
C ILE A 103 3.19 8.28 -23.19
N LEU A 104 3.22 8.13 -21.86
CA LEU A 104 2.12 8.51 -21.00
C LEU A 104 2.48 9.78 -20.24
N ASP A 105 1.77 10.85 -20.53
CA ASP A 105 1.85 12.11 -19.82
C ASP A 105 0.68 12.20 -18.84
N VAL A 106 0.97 12.39 -17.55
CA VAL A 106 -0.04 12.50 -16.48
C VAL A 106 0.04 13.87 -15.83
N TYR A 107 -1.09 14.57 -15.81
CA TYR A 107 -1.27 15.84 -15.10
C TYR A 107 -2.01 15.57 -13.79
N HIS A 108 -1.26 15.16 -12.76
CA HIS A 108 -1.80 14.85 -11.44
C HIS A 108 -2.21 16.13 -10.71
N VAL A 109 -3.37 16.12 -10.06
CA VAL A 109 -3.94 17.31 -9.39
C VAL A 109 -3.04 17.87 -8.29
N ILE A 110 -2.28 17.01 -7.60
CA ILE A 110 -1.38 17.40 -6.50
C ILE A 110 0.09 17.38 -6.90
N ASP A 111 0.52 16.28 -7.54
CA ASP A 111 1.95 16.04 -7.81
C ASP A 111 2.41 16.71 -9.12
N GLY A 112 1.48 17.28 -9.88
CA GLY A 112 1.78 17.99 -11.11
C GLY A 112 2.05 17.06 -12.29
N PHE A 113 2.95 17.50 -13.18
CA PHE A 113 3.21 16.83 -14.45
C PHE A 113 4.28 15.73 -14.32
N GLU A 114 3.88 14.51 -14.65
CA GLU A 114 4.75 13.35 -14.76
C GLU A 114 4.68 12.75 -16.16
N THR A 115 5.79 12.20 -16.65
CA THR A 115 5.90 11.62 -17.98
C THR A 115 6.54 10.25 -17.87
N PHE A 116 6.07 9.29 -18.67
CA PHE A 116 6.55 7.92 -18.64
C PHE A 116 6.75 7.39 -20.04
N ASP A 117 7.85 6.67 -20.24
CA ASP A 117 7.99 5.73 -21.36
C ASP A 117 7.30 4.43 -20.97
N ILE A 118 6.40 3.96 -21.82
CA ILE A 118 5.60 2.76 -21.60
C ILE A 118 6.19 1.60 -22.39
N TYR A 119 6.45 0.49 -21.69
CA TYR A 119 6.89 -0.75 -22.31
C TYR A 119 5.91 -1.87 -21.97
N GLN A 120 5.46 -2.59 -22.98
CA GLN A 120 4.69 -3.80 -22.76
C GLN A 120 5.65 -4.93 -22.37
N VAL A 121 5.50 -5.44 -21.14
CA VAL A 121 6.32 -6.55 -20.63
C VAL A 121 5.72 -7.87 -21.11
N ASP A 122 4.40 -8.01 -21.02
CA ASP A 122 3.66 -9.16 -21.53
C ASP A 122 2.20 -8.78 -21.86
N ASN A 123 1.31 -9.77 -21.98
CA ASN A 123 -0.10 -9.57 -22.36
C ASN A 123 -0.89 -8.66 -21.43
N ASN A 124 -0.55 -8.61 -20.14
CA ASN A 124 -1.26 -7.81 -19.16
C ASN A 124 -0.34 -6.99 -18.25
N THR A 125 0.97 -6.98 -18.49
CA THR A 125 1.93 -6.22 -17.69
C THR A 125 2.54 -5.09 -18.50
N ILE A 126 2.51 -3.87 -17.94
CA ILE A 126 3.20 -2.71 -18.49
C ILE A 126 4.23 -2.17 -17.51
N GLU A 127 5.33 -1.67 -18.04
CA GLU A 127 6.32 -0.88 -17.31
C GLU A 127 6.11 0.60 -17.61
N LEU A 128 6.01 1.42 -16.56
CA LEU A 128 6.01 2.88 -16.59
C LEU A 128 7.38 3.36 -16.14
N TYR A 129 8.27 3.68 -17.08
CA TYR A 129 9.58 4.24 -16.79
C TYR A 129 9.51 5.76 -16.74
N ASN A 130 9.85 6.37 -15.60
CA ASN A 130 9.94 7.82 -15.47
C ASN A 130 11.39 8.30 -15.70
N PRO A 131 11.67 9.01 -16.81
CA PRO A 131 13.01 9.44 -17.17
C PRO A 131 13.56 10.57 -16.26
N LYS A 132 12.72 11.24 -15.46
CA LYS A 132 13.15 12.33 -14.57
C LYS A 132 13.76 11.83 -13.27
N ASN A 133 13.28 10.69 -12.76
CA ASN A 133 13.71 10.10 -11.48
C ASN A 133 14.31 8.69 -11.62
N ASP A 134 14.49 8.23 -12.87
CA ASP A 134 15.07 6.94 -13.22
C ASP A 134 14.38 5.75 -12.52
N THR A 135 13.06 5.79 -12.43
CA THR A 135 12.26 4.79 -11.70
C THR A 135 11.23 4.13 -12.62
N SER A 136 11.19 2.80 -12.59
CA SER A 136 10.22 1.98 -13.32
C SER A 136 9.19 1.41 -12.36
N TYR A 137 7.90 1.63 -12.65
CA TYR A 137 6.78 0.97 -11.98
C TYR A 137 6.18 -0.10 -12.88
N PHE A 138 5.79 -1.24 -12.32
CA PHE A 138 5.17 -2.34 -13.08
C PHE A 138 3.70 -2.46 -12.69
N LEU A 139 2.84 -2.44 -13.70
CA LEU A 139 1.40 -2.44 -13.55
C LEU A 139 0.79 -3.64 -14.25
N ASP A 140 -0.06 -4.38 -13.52
CA ASP A 140 -0.77 -5.56 -14.00
C ASP A 140 -2.22 -5.22 -14.32
N GLY A 141 -2.66 -5.55 -15.52
CA GLY A 141 -3.99 -5.27 -16.05
C GLY A 141 -5.03 -6.30 -15.61
N TYR A 142 -6.19 -5.82 -15.15
CA TYR A 142 -7.33 -6.62 -14.72
C TYR A 142 -8.66 -6.03 -15.21
N GLN A 143 -9.68 -6.89 -15.31
CA GLN A 143 -11.07 -6.48 -15.41
C GLN A 143 -11.63 -6.34 -14.00
N ARG A 144 -12.51 -5.37 -13.71
CA ARG A 144 -12.96 -5.16 -12.32
C ARG A 144 -13.65 -6.36 -11.71
N ASN A 145 -14.29 -7.20 -12.54
CA ASN A 145 -15.01 -8.39 -12.09
C ASN A 145 -14.11 -9.61 -11.84
N ASN A 146 -12.83 -9.57 -12.23
CA ASN A 146 -11.87 -10.65 -12.01
C ASN A 146 -10.71 -10.26 -11.08
N PHE A 147 -10.70 -9.01 -10.59
CA PHE A 147 -9.70 -8.51 -9.67
C PHE A 147 -9.94 -9.01 -8.24
N ASP A 148 -8.89 -9.48 -7.58
CA ASP A 148 -8.96 -9.99 -6.21
C ASP A 148 -8.80 -8.84 -5.19
N TYR A 149 -9.91 -8.13 -4.93
CA TYR A 149 -9.95 -7.04 -3.96
C TYR A 149 -9.65 -7.51 -2.53
N ASP A 150 -10.10 -8.73 -2.16
CA ASP A 150 -9.87 -9.30 -0.83
C ASP A 150 -8.38 -9.50 -0.60
N PHE A 151 -7.66 -10.05 -1.57
CA PHE A 151 -6.20 -10.21 -1.48
C PHE A 151 -5.52 -8.86 -1.25
N VAL A 152 -5.82 -7.85 -2.08
CA VAL A 152 -5.18 -6.53 -1.94
C VAL A 152 -5.54 -5.89 -0.61
N PHE A 153 -6.81 -5.95 -0.19
CA PHE A 153 -7.28 -5.41 1.09
C PHE A 153 -6.52 -6.05 2.28
N TYR A 154 -6.54 -7.37 2.38
CA TYR A 154 -5.97 -8.06 3.54
C TYR A 154 -4.44 -8.12 3.52
N ASP A 155 -3.82 -8.08 2.35
CA ASP A 155 -2.37 -7.94 2.24
C ASP A 155 -1.91 -6.54 2.68
N ASN A 156 -2.78 -5.54 2.63
CA ASN A 156 -2.46 -4.14 2.91
C ASN A 156 -3.28 -3.55 4.07
N ILE A 157 -3.79 -4.42 4.96
CA ILE A 157 -4.70 -4.04 6.05
C ILE A 157 -4.09 -3.05 7.05
N HIS A 158 -2.76 -2.96 7.16
CA HIS A 158 -2.14 -1.94 8.00
C HIS A 158 -2.46 -0.52 7.50
N TYR A 159 -2.58 -0.33 6.18
CA TYR A 159 -3.04 0.94 5.62
C TYR A 159 -4.52 1.21 5.92
N PHE A 160 -5.36 0.17 5.98
CA PHE A 160 -6.75 0.30 6.40
C PHE A 160 -6.86 0.85 7.83
N LEU A 161 -6.04 0.35 8.77
CA LEU A 161 -6.01 0.84 10.15
C LEU A 161 -5.59 2.32 10.24
N GLN A 162 -4.75 2.79 9.32
CA GLN A 162 -4.25 4.16 9.27
C GLN A 162 -5.20 5.15 8.58
N GLU A 163 -6.31 4.69 8.01
CA GLU A 163 -7.24 5.52 7.23
C GLU A 163 -8.31 6.22 8.07
N TYR A 164 -8.15 6.21 9.40
CA TYR A 164 -9.01 6.90 10.35
C TYR A 164 -8.17 7.69 11.36
N ASN A 165 -8.65 8.89 11.73
CA ASN A 165 -8.02 9.68 12.79
C ASN A 165 -8.03 8.97 14.14
N ALA A 166 -9.06 8.17 14.42
CA ALA A 166 -9.12 7.30 15.59
C ALA A 166 -10.08 6.13 15.34
N TRP A 167 -9.83 5.02 16.01
CA TRP A 167 -10.72 3.90 16.19
C TRP A 167 -11.33 4.03 17.59
N GLU A 168 -12.64 4.21 17.68
CA GLU A 168 -13.37 4.37 18.95
C GLU A 168 -14.00 3.04 19.35
N LYS A 169 -13.72 2.57 20.57
CA LYS A 169 -14.35 1.38 21.14
C LYS A 169 -15.84 1.61 21.29
N VAL A 170 -16.66 0.74 20.71
CA VAL A 170 -18.13 0.82 20.81
C VAL A 170 -18.72 -0.38 21.54
N TYR A 171 -17.92 -1.40 21.79
CA TYR A 171 -18.34 -2.62 22.47
C TYR A 171 -17.17 -3.29 23.19
N THR A 172 -17.46 -3.83 24.36
CA THR A 172 -16.65 -4.82 25.08
C THR A 172 -17.57 -5.99 25.43
N SER A 173 -17.11 -7.22 25.22
CA SER A 173 -17.90 -8.40 25.52
C SER A 173 -18.26 -8.51 27.00
N ASN A 174 -19.38 -9.18 27.27
CA ASN A 174 -19.80 -9.53 28.64
C ASN A 174 -19.16 -10.83 29.16
N TYR A 175 -18.22 -11.38 28.40
CA TYR A 175 -17.39 -12.53 28.72
C TYR A 175 -15.91 -12.15 28.59
N GLY A 176 -15.05 -12.99 29.14
CA GLY A 176 -13.61 -12.74 29.25
C GLY A 176 -13.21 -12.24 30.63
N ALA A 177 -11.92 -12.34 30.95
CA ALA A 177 -11.34 -11.80 32.17
C ALA A 177 -11.09 -10.28 32.02
N ILE A 178 -11.28 -9.55 33.13
CA ILE A 178 -10.94 -8.11 33.18
C ILE A 178 -9.43 -7.96 32.98
N ASN A 179 -9.02 -7.00 32.16
CA ASN A 179 -7.63 -6.68 31.87
C ASN A 179 -7.43 -5.16 31.68
N GLU A 180 -6.19 -4.70 31.61
CA GLU A 180 -5.87 -3.26 31.55
C GLU A 180 -6.38 -2.60 30.25
N PHE A 181 -6.40 -3.33 29.13
CA PHE A 181 -6.91 -2.84 27.85
C PHE A 181 -8.42 -2.54 27.89
N ASP A 182 -9.16 -3.04 28.89
CA ASP A 182 -10.56 -2.65 29.12
C ASP A 182 -10.73 -1.14 29.32
N ASN A 183 -9.68 -0.43 29.75
CA ASN A 183 -9.70 1.02 29.93
C ASN A 183 -9.45 1.82 28.63
N GLU A 184 -8.88 1.19 27.60
CA GLU A 184 -8.54 1.86 26.34
C GLU A 184 -9.79 2.05 25.46
N ASN A 185 -10.19 3.29 25.23
CA ASN A 185 -11.40 3.63 24.49
C ASN A 185 -11.12 4.12 23.06
N TYR A 186 -9.89 4.56 22.77
CA TYR A 186 -9.49 4.98 21.44
C TYR A 186 -8.12 4.42 21.07
N LEU A 187 -7.98 4.03 19.81
CA LEU A 187 -6.69 3.73 19.19
C LEU A 187 -6.48 4.66 17.99
N GLN A 188 -5.24 4.99 17.67
CA GLN A 188 -4.86 5.66 16.42
C GLN A 188 -3.65 4.96 15.84
N PHE A 189 -3.69 4.62 14.56
CA PHE A 189 -2.55 4.07 13.83
C PHE A 189 -2.02 5.15 12.90
N LEU A 190 -0.74 5.48 13.04
CA LEU A 190 -0.14 6.60 12.31
C LEU A 190 0.40 6.13 10.96
N ALA A 191 0.04 6.87 9.91
CA ALA A 191 0.66 6.76 8.59
C ALA A 191 1.95 7.58 8.53
N GLY A 192 2.89 7.13 7.71
CA GLY A 192 4.17 7.77 7.45
C GLY A 192 5.26 7.39 8.47
N GLY A 193 6.50 7.79 8.17
CA GLY A 193 7.66 7.43 8.98
C GLY A 193 7.96 5.94 8.93
N ASN A 194 7.92 5.26 10.08
CA ASN A 194 8.12 3.82 10.16
C ASN A 194 6.82 3.01 9.97
N ASP A 195 5.66 3.62 9.66
CA ASP A 195 4.32 3.01 9.55
C ASP A 195 3.97 2.00 10.66
N SER A 196 4.60 2.11 11.82
CA SER A 196 4.45 1.15 12.91
C SER A 196 4.11 1.84 14.22
N GLU A 197 3.83 3.14 14.24
CA GLU A 197 3.45 3.85 15.45
C GLU A 197 1.93 3.81 15.67
N PHE A 198 1.52 3.54 16.91
CA PHE A 198 0.14 3.69 17.36
C PHE A 198 0.06 4.55 18.61
N LYS A 199 -1.15 5.05 18.89
CA LYS A 199 -1.50 5.72 20.15
C LYS A 199 -2.74 5.09 20.74
N SER A 200 -2.83 5.11 22.06
CA SER A 200 -4.04 4.72 22.79
C SER A 200 -4.50 5.81 23.74
N SER A 201 -5.80 5.83 24.04
CA SER A 201 -6.40 6.80 24.95
C SER A 201 -7.55 6.18 25.73
N GLN A 202 -7.60 6.52 27.01
CA GLN A 202 -8.63 6.16 27.98
C GLN A 202 -9.72 7.23 28.12
N ASP A 203 -9.65 8.30 27.31
CA ASP A 203 -10.69 9.31 27.25
C ASP A 203 -12.09 8.68 27.08
N PRO A 204 -13.15 9.27 27.65
CA PRO A 204 -14.49 8.72 27.54
C PRO A 204 -15.00 8.73 26.10
N ASN A 205 -15.80 7.72 25.74
CA ASN A 205 -16.46 7.63 24.44
C ASN A 205 -17.31 8.88 24.11
N GLY A 206 -17.47 9.16 22.82
CA GLY A 206 -18.15 10.33 22.28
C GLY A 206 -17.30 11.61 22.25
N LYS A 207 -16.05 11.58 22.71
CA LYS A 207 -15.15 12.74 22.65
C LYS A 207 -14.74 13.04 21.21
N ASN A 208 -14.57 14.32 20.89
CA ASN A 208 -14.11 14.72 19.56
C ASN A 208 -12.68 14.22 19.33
N THR A 209 -12.45 13.50 18.23
CA THR A 209 -11.13 12.94 17.86
C THR A 209 -9.97 13.96 17.85
N ASN A 210 -10.24 15.24 17.57
CA ASN A 210 -9.22 16.29 17.58
C ASN A 210 -8.79 16.73 18.99
N ASN A 211 -9.54 16.33 20.03
CA ASN A 211 -9.35 16.74 21.42
C ASN A 211 -9.00 15.55 22.33
N LEU A 212 -8.66 14.39 21.74
CA LEU A 212 -8.22 13.22 22.50
C LEU A 212 -6.88 13.50 23.17
N TYR A 213 -6.76 13.07 24.42
CA TYR A 213 -5.51 12.99 25.13
C TYR A 213 -4.94 11.58 24.94
N TRP A 214 -3.84 11.47 24.20
CA TRP A 214 -3.19 10.19 23.95
C TRP A 214 -2.34 9.81 25.15
N ASP A 215 -2.84 8.88 25.95
CA ASP A 215 -2.21 8.40 27.19
C ASP A 215 -0.91 7.64 26.89
N TYR A 216 -0.86 6.97 25.73
CA TYR A 216 0.28 6.17 25.33
C TYR A 216 0.62 6.30 23.83
N THR A 217 1.88 6.11 23.49
CA THR A 217 2.40 6.00 22.12
C THR A 217 3.42 4.88 22.07
N GLY A 218 3.23 3.91 21.19
CA GLY A 218 4.11 2.75 21.05
C GLY A 218 4.15 2.24 19.62
N LEU A 219 4.53 0.97 19.46
CA LEU A 219 4.65 0.33 18.15
C LEU A 219 3.56 -0.72 17.94
N TYR A 220 3.09 -0.88 16.70
CA TYR A 220 2.15 -1.93 16.33
C TYR A 220 2.67 -2.74 15.16
N GLY A 221 2.25 -4.01 15.13
CA GLY A 221 2.51 -4.92 14.04
C GLY A 221 1.25 -5.66 13.63
N VAL A 222 1.08 -5.87 12.32
CA VAL A 222 0.02 -6.73 11.80
C VAL A 222 0.64 -7.97 11.16
N GLY A 223 0.18 -9.14 11.58
CA GLY A 223 0.66 -10.43 11.10
C GLY A 223 -0.44 -11.25 10.42
N ASN A 224 -0.03 -12.24 9.65
CA ASN A 224 -0.92 -13.18 9.01
C ASN A 224 -1.17 -14.40 9.90
N ILE A 225 -2.40 -14.90 9.92
CA ILE A 225 -2.71 -16.19 10.54
C ILE A 225 -2.66 -17.28 9.46
N THR A 226 -1.89 -18.33 9.73
CA THR A 226 -1.73 -19.44 8.78
C THR A 226 -3.07 -20.13 8.52
N GLY A 227 -3.45 -20.27 7.25
CA GLY A 227 -4.70 -20.90 6.85
C GLY A 227 -5.93 -19.99 6.88
N ASN A 228 -5.80 -18.72 7.28
CA ASN A 228 -6.89 -17.74 7.22
C ASN A 228 -6.39 -16.36 6.77
N ASN A 229 -6.64 -16.03 5.51
CA ASN A 229 -6.18 -14.75 4.94
C ASN A 229 -6.98 -13.54 5.42
N LYS A 230 -8.19 -13.76 5.96
CA LYS A 230 -9.12 -12.71 6.44
C LYS A 230 -8.96 -12.39 7.93
N LEU A 231 -8.33 -13.28 8.69
CA LEU A 231 -8.02 -13.08 10.09
C LEU A 231 -6.55 -12.69 10.23
N LYS A 232 -6.29 -11.64 10.98
CA LYS A 232 -4.94 -11.11 11.19
C LYS A 232 -4.59 -11.13 12.66
N THR A 233 -3.31 -10.98 12.95
CA THR A 233 -2.84 -10.68 14.31
C THR A 233 -2.59 -9.19 14.40
N LEU A 234 -2.99 -8.55 15.49
CA LEU A 234 -2.57 -7.19 15.84
C LEU A 234 -1.80 -7.26 17.15
N THR A 235 -0.53 -6.86 17.12
CA THR A 235 0.29 -6.71 18.33
C THR A 235 0.44 -5.23 18.61
N LEU A 236 0.14 -4.82 19.84
CA LEU A 236 0.42 -3.49 20.36
C LEU A 236 1.56 -3.60 21.38
N ASP A 237 2.69 -3.00 21.05
CA ASP A 237 3.91 -2.97 21.84
C ASP A 237 3.90 -1.72 22.73
N TYR A 238 3.75 -1.96 24.04
CA TYR A 238 3.76 -0.92 25.06
C TYR A 238 5.17 -0.73 25.68
N ASP A 239 6.23 -1.10 24.96
CA ASP A 239 7.67 -0.97 25.27
C ASP A 239 8.06 -1.59 26.61
N TYR A 240 8.09 -0.78 27.68
CA TYR A 240 8.41 -1.25 29.02
C TYR A 240 7.30 -2.13 29.62
N PHE A 241 6.06 -1.99 29.13
CA PHE A 241 4.94 -2.84 29.53
C PHE A 241 4.83 -4.07 28.62
N ASP A 242 4.09 -5.09 29.07
CA ASP A 242 3.84 -6.26 28.25
C ASP A 242 3.07 -5.90 26.96
N ASN A 243 3.26 -6.70 25.91
CA ASN A 243 2.58 -6.53 24.64
C ASN A 243 1.14 -7.03 24.73
N GLU A 244 0.22 -6.29 24.11
CA GLU A 244 -1.15 -6.75 23.90
C GLU A 244 -1.25 -7.46 22.55
N TYR A 245 -1.89 -8.63 22.53
CA TYR A 245 -2.05 -9.45 21.33
C TYR A 245 -3.53 -9.70 21.03
N PHE A 246 -3.93 -9.39 19.79
CA PHE A 246 -5.30 -9.56 19.33
C PHE A 246 -5.37 -10.38 18.04
N GLU A 247 -6.45 -11.13 17.90
CA GLU A 247 -6.96 -11.51 16.58
C GLU A 247 -7.79 -10.34 16.03
N LEU A 248 -7.39 -9.80 14.89
CA LEU A 248 -8.03 -8.69 14.19
C LEU A 248 -8.94 -9.23 13.09
N SER A 249 -10.24 -8.93 13.21
CA SER A 249 -11.27 -9.19 12.19
C SER A 249 -11.85 -7.87 11.68
N VAL A 250 -12.09 -7.79 10.36
CA VAL A 250 -12.79 -6.66 9.75
C VAL A 250 -14.27 -7.02 9.58
N ILE A 251 -15.15 -6.28 10.25
CA ILE A 251 -16.61 -6.45 10.13
C ILE A 251 -17.11 -5.73 8.87
N ASN A 252 -16.62 -4.51 8.65
CA ASN A 252 -16.79 -3.72 7.44
C ASN A 252 -15.75 -2.59 7.42
N ASP A 253 -15.76 -1.78 6.36
CA ASP A 253 -14.82 -0.67 6.17
C ASP A 253 -14.76 0.34 7.32
N GLY A 254 -15.82 0.46 8.14
CA GLY A 254 -15.85 1.37 9.28
C GLY A 254 -15.77 0.67 10.64
N LYS A 255 -15.62 -0.66 10.71
CA LYS A 255 -15.72 -1.41 11.96
C LYS A 255 -14.82 -2.64 11.99
N ILE A 256 -14.04 -2.75 13.06
CA ILE A 256 -13.18 -3.91 13.35
C ILE A 256 -13.57 -4.57 14.68
N GLU A 257 -13.20 -5.82 14.83
CA GLU A 257 -13.20 -6.56 16.08
C GLU A 257 -11.78 -6.95 16.44
N LEU A 258 -11.41 -6.74 17.70
CA LEU A 258 -10.17 -7.19 18.32
C LEU A 258 -10.52 -8.21 19.40
N TYR A 259 -10.20 -9.48 19.15
CA TYR A 259 -10.35 -10.55 20.12
C TYR A 259 -9.04 -10.74 20.88
N HIS A 260 -9.06 -10.59 22.20
CA HIS A 260 -7.91 -10.75 23.09
C HIS A 260 -7.86 -12.19 23.62
N PRO A 261 -6.96 -13.07 23.12
CA PRO A 261 -7.04 -14.50 23.41
C PRO A 261 -6.76 -14.86 24.86
N ASP A 262 -5.88 -14.11 25.53
CA ASP A 262 -5.45 -14.42 26.91
C ASP A 262 -6.56 -14.16 27.94
N SER A 263 -7.33 -13.08 27.74
CA SER A 263 -8.50 -12.81 28.58
C SER A 263 -9.77 -13.48 28.05
N GLY A 264 -9.83 -13.77 26.75
CA GLY A 264 -11.03 -14.19 26.05
C GLY A 264 -12.04 -13.05 25.81
N THR A 265 -11.62 -11.79 25.91
CA THR A 265 -12.48 -10.60 25.71
C THR A 265 -12.51 -10.19 24.24
N ALA A 266 -13.68 -9.81 23.72
CA ALA A 266 -13.82 -9.22 22.39
C ALA A 266 -14.17 -7.74 22.49
N TYR A 267 -13.51 -6.93 21.68
CA TYR A 267 -13.74 -5.49 21.58
C TYR A 267 -14.12 -5.13 20.15
N GLU A 268 -15.10 -4.25 19.97
CA GLU A 268 -15.38 -3.69 18.65
C GLU A 268 -15.02 -2.21 18.61
N PHE A 269 -14.37 -1.79 17.53
CA PHE A 269 -13.99 -0.41 17.29
C PHE A 269 -14.58 0.11 15.98
N VAL A 270 -14.99 1.37 15.98
CA VAL A 270 -15.50 2.09 14.81
C VAL A 270 -14.54 3.20 14.39
N GLY A 271 -14.22 3.25 13.11
CA GLY A 271 -13.37 4.28 12.52
C GLY A 271 -14.03 5.67 12.58
N ARG A 272 -13.29 6.66 13.09
CA ARG A 272 -13.70 8.06 13.22
C ARG A 272 -12.75 8.98 12.46
N GLY A 273 -13.33 9.91 11.71
CA GLY A 273 -12.55 10.86 10.90
C GLY A 273 -11.79 10.16 9.78
N TYR A 274 -12.52 9.61 8.81
CA TYR A 274 -11.95 8.98 7.62
C TYR A 274 -10.97 9.92 6.89
N ILE A 275 -9.81 9.39 6.54
CA ILE A 275 -8.72 10.09 5.87
C ILE A 275 -8.70 9.65 4.41
N GLN A 276 -9.21 10.50 3.52
CA GLN A 276 -9.09 10.28 2.08
C GLN A 276 -7.72 10.75 1.59
N PHE A 277 -6.87 9.81 1.17
CA PHE A 277 -5.59 10.14 0.55
C PHE A 277 -5.86 10.62 -0.88
N MET A 278 -5.23 11.76 -1.24
CA MET A 278 -5.37 12.57 -2.47
C MET A 278 -6.12 13.90 -2.33
N LYS A 279 -6.70 14.24 -1.17
CA LYS A 279 -7.50 15.48 -1.03
C LYS A 279 -6.77 16.58 -0.25
N THR A 280 -6.04 17.47 -0.92
CA THR A 280 -5.73 18.80 -0.38
C THR A 280 -6.81 19.79 -0.80
N THR A 281 -8.05 19.60 -0.32
CA THR A 281 -9.01 20.71 -0.43
C THR A 281 -8.61 21.79 0.56
N ASN A 282 -8.01 22.86 0.03
CA ASN A 282 -8.11 24.26 0.45
C ASN A 282 -8.89 24.50 1.75
N THR A 283 -8.31 24.11 2.89
CA THR A 283 -8.79 24.54 4.20
C THR A 283 -7.59 25.09 4.93
N LYS A 284 -7.61 26.41 5.13
CA LYS A 284 -6.68 27.08 6.04
C LYS A 284 -6.79 26.38 7.40
N GLY A 285 -5.77 25.60 7.73
CA GLY A 285 -5.60 25.00 9.06
C GLY A 285 -5.26 23.52 8.99
N LYS A 286 -3.98 23.19 9.25
CA LYS A 286 -3.41 21.97 9.86
C LYS A 286 -4.08 20.63 9.48
N THR A 287 -3.38 19.62 8.99
CA THR A 287 -2.03 19.13 9.33
C THR A 287 -1.52 18.41 8.09
N VAL A 288 -0.25 18.60 7.71
CA VAL A 288 0.41 17.65 6.80
C VAL A 288 0.56 16.38 7.62
N THR A 289 -0.45 15.51 7.59
CA THR A 289 -0.27 14.11 7.93
C THR A 289 0.86 13.62 7.05
N ALA A 290 1.89 13.01 7.66
CA ALA A 290 3.00 12.44 6.91
C ALA A 290 2.44 11.66 5.72
N GLU A 291 2.96 11.94 4.53
CA GLU A 291 2.38 11.39 3.32
C GLU A 291 2.44 9.87 3.39
N LYS A 292 1.27 9.22 3.46
CA LYS A 292 1.17 7.77 3.34
C LYS A 292 1.82 7.38 2.02
N MET A 293 2.89 6.60 2.10
CA MET A 293 3.50 5.94 0.96
C MET A 293 3.40 4.44 1.20
N ARG A 294 3.08 3.68 0.16
CA ARG A 294 3.12 2.22 0.32
C ARG A 294 4.58 1.78 0.50
N LYS A 295 4.82 0.78 1.34
CA LYS A 295 6.16 0.29 1.66
C LYS A 295 6.55 -0.86 0.75
N HIS A 296 7.78 -0.77 0.26
CA HIS A 296 8.45 -1.87 -0.42
C HIS A 296 8.75 -2.98 0.58
N ARG A 297 8.41 -4.22 0.22
CA ARG A 297 8.72 -5.43 0.99
C ARG A 297 9.98 -6.15 0.51
N LYS A 298 10.57 -5.63 -0.57
CA LYS A 298 11.81 -6.10 -1.17
C LYS A 298 12.81 -4.95 -1.20
N ASP A 299 14.09 -5.27 -1.19
CA ASP A 299 15.14 -4.28 -1.38
C ASP A 299 15.04 -3.67 -2.78
N LYS A 300 15.14 -2.34 -2.85
CA LYS A 300 15.17 -1.62 -4.14
C LYS A 300 16.45 -2.01 -4.90
N ILE A 301 16.30 -2.21 -6.20
CA ILE A 301 17.42 -2.46 -7.12
C ILE A 301 17.59 -1.28 -8.06
N GLU A 302 18.80 -1.13 -8.60
CA GLU A 302 19.09 -0.16 -9.65
C GLU A 302 18.21 -0.41 -10.89
N ASN A 303 17.84 0.67 -11.58
CA ASN A 303 17.07 0.56 -12.80
C ASN A 303 18.00 0.21 -13.97
N PRO A 304 17.80 -0.92 -14.68
CA PRO A 304 18.64 -1.26 -15.83
C PRO A 304 18.32 -0.44 -17.09
N ARG A 305 17.28 0.40 -17.06
CA ARG A 305 16.89 1.23 -18.20
C ARG A 305 17.93 2.31 -18.49
N GLU A 306 18.19 2.53 -19.78
CA GLU A 306 18.89 3.72 -20.24
C GLU A 306 17.88 4.78 -20.69
N ASN A 307 17.97 5.97 -20.11
CA ASN A 307 17.10 7.09 -20.50
C ASN A 307 17.44 7.55 -21.93
N THR A 308 16.46 7.50 -22.82
CA THR A 308 16.59 7.95 -24.22
C THR A 308 15.99 9.34 -24.47
N ARG A 309 15.33 9.93 -23.46
CA ARG A 309 14.69 11.25 -23.56
C ARG A 309 15.71 12.38 -23.41
N ILE A 310 15.57 13.39 -24.26
CA ILE A 310 16.15 14.71 -24.03
C ILE A 310 15.06 15.54 -23.34
N LEU A 311 15.15 15.64 -22.02
CA LEU A 311 14.21 16.38 -21.16
C LEU A 311 14.58 17.86 -21.03
#